data_AF-A0A8T6Q3I5-F1
#
_entry.id   AF-A0A8T6Q3I5-F1
#
_cell.length_a   1.000
_cell.length_b   1.000
_cell.length_c   1.000
_cell.angle_alpha   90.00
_cell.angle_beta   90.00
_cell.angle_gamma   90.00
#
_symmetry.space_group_name_H-M   'P 1'
#
loop_
_entity.id
_entity.type
_entity.pdbx_description
1 polymer ?
#
loop_
_entity_poly.entity_id
_entity_poly.type
_entity_poly.pdbx_seq_one_letter_code
_entity_poly.pdbx_strand_id
1 'polypeptide(L)'
;LYNYAKKHAAKGNGFGFGLVNPENKESIARTLSARYHKDGSEILIDRGWDMATGEADFMNESNQARRPRRLTPRECARLMGFEQPGGKPFRIPVSDTQSYRQFGNSVVVPVFEAVARLLEPYILKAVSADAGKTGQP
;
A
#
# COMPACT_ATOMS: atom_id res chain seq x y z
N LEU A 1 -5.96 -0.61 18.49
CA LEU A 1 -6.08 -1.66 17.43
C LEU A 1 -6.17 -3.06 18.03
N TYR A 2 -5.22 -3.50 18.86
CA TYR A 2 -5.21 -4.85 19.46
C TYR A 2 -6.50 -5.24 20.21
N ASN A 3 -6.87 -4.50 21.27
CA ASN A 3 -8.10 -4.77 22.03
C ASN A 3 -9.38 -4.64 21.19
N TYR A 4 -9.36 -3.76 20.18
CA TYR A 4 -10.49 -3.59 19.25
C TYR A 4 -10.64 -4.83 18.36
N ALA A 5 -9.54 -5.33 17.78
CA ALA A 5 -9.53 -6.56 17.00
C ALA A 5 -10.01 -7.75 17.85
N LYS A 6 -9.51 -7.89 19.08
CA LYS A 6 -9.93 -8.95 20.02
C LYS A 6 -11.43 -8.91 20.31
N LYS A 7 -11.99 -7.73 20.60
CA LYS A 7 -13.43 -7.52 20.82
C LYS A 7 -14.29 -7.89 19.61
N HIS A 8 -13.81 -7.62 18.40
CA HIS A 8 -14.56 -7.90 17.17
C HIS A 8 -14.43 -9.35 16.71
N ALA A 9 -13.25 -9.95 16.84
CA ALA A 9 -13.03 -11.38 16.61
C ALA A 9 -13.91 -12.24 17.53
N ALA A 10 -14.02 -11.87 18.81
CA ALA A 10 -14.92 -12.55 19.76
C ALA A 10 -16.41 -12.47 19.38
N LYS A 11 -16.80 -11.52 18.52
CA LYS A 11 -18.17 -11.34 18.01
C LYS A 11 -18.40 -12.01 16.64
N GLY A 12 -17.42 -12.75 16.12
CA GLY A 12 -17.51 -13.40 14.80
C GLY A 12 -17.44 -12.41 13.62
N ASN A 13 -17.08 -11.15 13.86
CA ASN A 13 -16.97 -10.14 12.80
C ASN A 13 -15.53 -10.12 12.26
N GLY A 14 -15.37 -10.01 10.93
CA GLY A 14 -14.07 -9.94 10.23
C GLY A 14 -13.31 -8.61 10.40
N PHE A 15 -13.43 -7.94 11.55
CA PHE A 15 -12.78 -6.66 11.80
C PHE A 15 -11.45 -6.85 12.55
N GLY A 16 -10.37 -6.25 12.05
CA GLY A 16 -9.06 -6.30 12.66
C GLY A 16 -8.00 -5.56 11.85
N PHE A 17 -6.78 -5.50 12.37
CA PHE A 17 -5.63 -4.99 11.62
C PHE A 17 -5.08 -6.06 10.67
N GLY A 18 -4.42 -5.66 9.57
CA GLY A 18 -3.64 -6.55 8.73
C GLY A 18 -2.20 -6.54 9.21
N LEU A 19 -1.69 -7.68 9.67
CA LEU A 19 -0.28 -7.85 10.04
C LEU A 19 0.44 -8.55 8.90
N VAL A 20 1.53 -7.96 8.43
CA VAL A 20 2.37 -8.44 7.33
C VAL A 20 3.70 -8.85 7.94
N ASN A 21 4.07 -10.12 7.76
CA ASN A 21 5.40 -10.61 8.14
C ASN A 21 6.37 -10.35 6.96
N PRO A 22 7.33 -9.42 7.09
CA PRO A 22 8.26 -9.10 6.01
C PRO A 22 9.24 -10.24 5.68
N GLU A 23 9.41 -11.23 6.56
CA GLU A 23 10.26 -12.40 6.31
C GLU A 23 9.56 -13.45 5.46
N ASN A 24 8.22 -13.43 5.43
CA ASN A 24 7.44 -14.31 4.57
C ASN A 24 7.34 -13.70 3.16
N LYS A 25 8.05 -14.30 2.19
CA LYS A 25 8.07 -13.84 0.78
C LYS A 25 6.72 -13.94 0.08
N GLU A 26 5.84 -14.82 0.55
CA GLU A 26 4.48 -14.98 0.02
C GLU A 26 3.48 -14.01 0.69
N SER A 27 3.95 -13.16 1.59
CA SER A 27 3.07 -12.22 2.29
C SER A 27 2.54 -11.16 1.32
N ILE A 28 1.22 -11.07 1.24
CA ILE A 28 0.51 -10.06 0.45
C ILE A 28 -0.15 -9.06 1.40
N ALA A 29 0.07 -7.77 1.16
CA ALA A 29 -0.58 -6.72 1.94
C ALA A 29 -2.07 -6.61 1.56
N ARG A 30 -2.91 -6.18 2.51
CA ARG A 30 -4.27 -5.72 2.17
C ARG A 30 -4.21 -4.44 1.34
N THR A 31 -5.34 -4.05 0.76
CA THR A 31 -5.44 -2.80 -0.01
C THR A 31 -5.04 -1.59 0.85
N LEU A 32 -4.11 -0.79 0.34
CA LEU A 32 -3.78 0.52 0.89
C LEU A 32 -4.95 1.47 0.63
N SER A 33 -5.80 1.69 1.63
CA SER A 33 -7.02 2.48 1.47
C SER A 33 -6.76 3.99 1.63
N ALA A 34 -7.69 4.81 1.13
CA ALA A 34 -7.73 6.25 1.42
C ALA A 34 -7.73 6.57 2.93
N ARG A 35 -8.22 5.64 3.78
CA ARG A 35 -8.30 5.79 5.23
C ARG A 35 -7.02 5.40 5.97
N TYR A 36 -6.02 4.85 5.27
CA TYR A 36 -4.76 4.40 5.86
C TYR A 36 -4.05 5.50 6.69
N HIS A 37 -4.24 6.76 6.31
CA HIS A 37 -3.72 7.92 7.05
C HIS A 37 -4.19 8.00 8.52
N LYS A 38 -5.31 7.38 8.89
CA LYS A 38 -5.86 7.43 10.25
C LYS A 38 -5.01 6.64 11.23
N ASP A 39 -4.93 5.32 11.04
CA ASP A 39 -4.25 4.41 11.96
C ASP A 39 -3.34 3.39 11.25
N GLY A 40 -3.39 3.33 9.91
CA GLY A 40 -2.67 2.35 9.09
C GLY A 40 -3.05 0.90 9.37
N SER A 41 -4.22 0.67 9.97
CA SER A 41 -4.62 -0.64 10.47
C SER A 41 -4.72 -1.70 9.37
N GLU A 42 -4.92 -1.31 8.11
CA GLU A 42 -4.99 -2.26 7.00
C GLU A 42 -3.65 -2.96 6.74
N ILE A 43 -2.52 -2.29 6.99
CA ILE A 43 -1.17 -2.81 6.70
C ILE A 43 -0.19 -2.38 7.79
N LEU A 44 0.05 -3.28 8.74
CA LEU A 44 1.09 -3.16 9.76
C LEU A 44 2.21 -4.15 9.48
N ILE A 45 3.45 -3.68 9.53
CA ILE A 45 4.65 -4.50 9.37
C ILE A 45 5.02 -5.05 10.73
N ASP A 46 5.06 -6.38 10.84
CA ASP A 46 5.54 -7.06 12.03
C ASP A 46 7.04 -6.79 12.27
N ARG A 47 7.40 -6.71 13.55
CA ARG A 47 8.76 -6.46 14.03
C ARG A 47 9.19 -7.51 15.06
N GLY A 48 8.58 -8.69 15.01
CA GLY A 48 8.81 -9.80 15.95
C GLY A 48 7.95 -9.70 17.21
N TRP A 49 6.72 -9.20 17.09
CA TRP A 49 5.78 -9.15 18.22
C TRP A 49 5.39 -10.56 18.65
N ASP A 50 5.57 -10.88 19.94
CA ASP A 50 5.15 -12.15 20.49
C ASP A 50 3.71 -12.09 21.00
N MET A 51 2.83 -12.89 20.39
CA MET A 51 1.40 -12.88 20.72
C MET A 51 1.12 -13.45 22.11
N ALA A 52 1.85 -14.49 22.53
CA ALA A 52 1.65 -15.12 23.83
C ALA A 52 2.00 -14.15 24.97
N THR A 53 3.16 -13.50 24.88
CA THR A 53 3.59 -12.45 25.80
C THR A 53 2.63 -11.27 25.76
N GLY A 54 2.17 -10.84 24.58
CA GLY A 54 1.21 -9.74 24.44
C GLY A 54 -0.17 -10.02 25.05
N GLU A 55 -0.61 -11.28 25.09
CA GLU A 55 -1.83 -11.71 25.77
C GLU A 55 -1.64 -11.83 27.28
N ALA A 56 -0.48 -12.31 27.74
CA ALA A 56 -0.18 -12.48 29.16
C ALA A 56 0.13 -11.15 29.87
N ASP A 57 0.98 -10.32 29.27
CA ASP A 57 1.38 -9.00 29.73
C ASP A 57 1.57 -8.06 28.54
N PHE A 58 0.51 -7.33 28.21
CA PHE A 58 0.55 -6.37 27.11
C PHE A 58 1.61 -5.29 27.31
N MET A 59 1.94 -4.91 28.56
CA MET A 59 2.89 -3.83 28.85
C MET A 59 4.32 -4.32 29.01
N ASN A 60 4.59 -5.60 28.71
CA ASN A 60 5.94 -6.15 28.73
C ASN A 60 6.90 -5.30 27.88
N GLU A 61 7.92 -4.73 28.51
CA GLU A 61 8.82 -3.76 27.90
C GLU A 61 9.54 -4.31 26.66
N SER A 62 10.02 -5.55 26.76
CA SER A 62 10.75 -6.21 25.66
C SER A 62 9.86 -6.47 24.44
N ASN A 63 8.59 -6.81 24.66
CA ASN A 63 7.62 -7.03 23.59
C ASN A 63 7.13 -5.69 23.01
N GLN A 64 6.95 -4.66 23.85
CA GLN A 64 6.59 -3.30 23.42
C GLN A 64 7.61 -2.66 22.47
N ALA A 65 8.90 -2.97 22.63
CA ALA A 65 9.95 -2.54 21.68
C ALA A 65 9.74 -3.10 20.26
N ARG A 66 9.09 -4.28 20.15
CA ARG A 66 8.78 -5.00 18.91
C ARG A 66 7.38 -4.73 18.37
N ARG A 67 6.71 -3.67 18.84
CA ARG A 67 5.41 -3.27 18.31
C ARG A 67 5.43 -3.14 16.78
N PRO A 68 4.41 -3.67 16.10
CA PRO A 68 4.24 -3.48 14.66
C PRO A 68 4.21 -2.00 14.29
N ARG A 69 4.68 -1.68 13.09
CA ARG A 69 4.71 -0.30 12.57
C ARG A 69 3.84 -0.16 11.32
N ARG A 70 3.47 1.07 11.00
CA ARG A 70 2.90 1.38 9.68
C ARG A 70 3.99 1.37 8.60
N LEU A 71 3.57 1.20 7.35
CA LEU A 71 4.34 1.63 6.18
C LEU A 71 4.66 3.13 6.27
N THR A 72 5.85 3.50 5.81
CA THR A 72 6.27 4.87 5.52
C THR A 72 5.69 5.35 4.18
N PRO A 73 5.61 6.67 3.91
CA PRO A 73 5.18 7.17 2.60
C PRO A 73 6.01 6.63 1.43
N ARG A 74 7.31 6.41 1.66
CA ARG A 74 8.23 5.81 0.70
C ARG A 74 7.85 4.36 0.36
N GLU A 75 7.53 3.56 1.38
CA GLU A 75 7.07 2.19 1.17
C GLU A 75 5.71 2.15 0.48
N CYS A 76 4.80 3.09 0.78
CA CYS A 76 3.54 3.22 0.04
C CYS A 76 3.78 3.56 -1.45
N ALA A 77 4.72 4.46 -1.75
CA ALA A 77 5.08 4.77 -3.13
C ALA A 77 5.58 3.53 -3.88
N ARG A 78 6.41 2.70 -3.22
CA ARG A 78 6.90 1.44 -3.78
C ARG A 78 5.78 0.42 -3.98
N LEU A 79 4.92 0.25 -2.97
CA LEU A 79 3.78 -0.66 -3.03
C LEU A 79 2.84 -0.33 -4.18
N MET A 80 2.61 0.96 -4.44
CA MET A 80 1.76 1.43 -5.55
C MET A 80 2.52 1.51 -6.89
N GLY A 81 3.83 1.24 -6.92
CA GLY A 81 4.67 1.21 -8.12
C GLY A 81 5.15 2.57 -8.64
N PHE A 82 5.05 3.64 -7.85
CA PHE A 82 5.63 4.96 -8.16
C PHE A 82 7.15 4.99 -7.99
N GLU A 83 7.70 4.04 -7.24
CA GLU A 83 9.13 3.90 -7.02
C GLU A 83 9.52 2.42 -7.07
N GLN A 84 10.64 2.11 -7.71
CA GLN A 84 11.20 0.76 -7.75
C GLN A 84 12.32 0.59 -6.72
N PRO A 85 12.49 -0.60 -6.11
CA PRO A 85 13.67 -0.90 -5.30
C PRO A 85 14.97 -0.67 -6.10
N GLY A 86 15.91 0.11 -5.54
CA GLY A 86 17.16 0.48 -6.23
C GLY A 86 16.99 1.52 -7.35
N GLY A 87 15.77 1.95 -7.65
CA GLY A 87 15.49 2.99 -8.63
C GLY A 87 15.65 4.41 -8.07
N LYS A 88 15.37 5.40 -8.94
CA LYS A 88 15.33 6.81 -8.53
C LYS A 88 14.18 7.06 -7.54
N PRO A 89 14.44 7.70 -6.39
CA PRO A 89 13.38 7.99 -5.43
C PRO A 89 12.31 8.92 -5.98
N PHE A 90 11.04 8.60 -5.70
CA PHE A 90 9.92 9.47 -6.04
C PHE A 90 9.91 10.72 -5.13
N ARG A 91 9.71 11.93 -5.68
CA ARG A 91 9.66 13.13 -4.84
C ARG A 91 8.34 13.17 -4.07
N ILE A 92 8.41 13.23 -2.74
CA ILE A 92 7.24 13.35 -1.85
C ILE A 92 7.35 14.72 -1.15
N PRO A 93 6.75 15.80 -1.70
CA PRO A 93 6.88 17.15 -1.17
C PRO A 93 5.80 17.51 -0.13
N VAL A 94 4.96 16.55 0.27
CA VAL A 94 3.82 16.75 1.16
C VAL A 94 4.01 15.99 2.47
N SER A 95 3.18 16.30 3.48
CA SER A 95 3.20 15.59 4.76
C SER A 95 2.87 14.10 4.62
N ASP A 96 3.28 13.30 5.60
CA ASP A 96 2.95 11.87 5.70
C ASP A 96 1.44 11.61 5.55
N THR A 97 0.62 12.34 6.30
CA THR A 97 -0.85 12.21 6.27
C THR A 97 -1.42 12.43 4.87
N GLN A 98 -0.93 13.45 4.16
CA GLN A 98 -1.35 13.72 2.78
C GLN A 98 -0.82 12.65 1.83
N SER A 99 0.42 12.21 2.01
CA SER A 99 1.03 11.15 1.19
C SER A 99 0.22 9.86 1.27
N TYR A 100 -0.17 9.43 2.48
CA TYR A 100 -1.02 8.24 2.66
C TYR A 100 -2.37 8.39 1.95
N ARG A 101 -2.99 9.57 1.97
CA ARG A 101 -4.24 9.82 1.23
C ARG A 101 -4.03 9.79 -0.28
N GLN A 102 -2.93 10.37 -0.78
CA GLN A 102 -2.62 10.38 -2.21
C GLN A 102 -2.37 8.97 -2.72
N PHE A 103 -1.52 8.19 -2.06
CA PHE A 103 -1.25 6.80 -2.46
C PHE A 103 -2.47 5.90 -2.29
N GLY A 104 -3.24 6.04 -1.20
CA GLY A 104 -4.45 5.24 -0.96
C GLY A 104 -5.63 5.59 -1.88
N ASN A 105 -5.60 6.72 -2.58
CA ASN A 105 -6.54 7.09 -3.64
C ASN A 105 -5.97 6.87 -5.05
N SER A 106 -4.74 6.35 -5.14
CA SER A 106 -4.06 6.17 -6.42
C SER A 106 -4.39 4.83 -7.07
N VAL A 107 -3.88 4.67 -8.28
CA VAL A 107 -3.86 3.40 -9.01
C VAL A 107 -2.51 2.70 -8.85
N VAL A 108 -2.48 1.40 -9.11
CA VAL A 108 -1.23 0.62 -9.16
C VAL A 108 -0.55 0.91 -10.51
N VAL A 109 0.58 1.62 -10.50
CA VAL A 109 1.23 2.15 -11.70
C VAL A 109 1.56 1.06 -12.75
N PRO A 110 2.17 -0.09 -12.38
CA PRO A 110 2.48 -1.15 -13.35
C PRO A 110 1.25 -1.73 -14.06
N VAL A 111 0.07 -1.69 -13.44
CA VAL A 111 -1.16 -2.18 -14.08
C VAL A 111 -1.52 -1.27 -15.25
N PHE A 112 -1.48 0.04 -15.07
CA PHE A 112 -1.78 1.00 -16.12
C PHE A 112 -0.67 1.08 -17.16
N GLU A 113 0.58 0.83 -16.78
CA GLU A 113 1.67 0.66 -17.73
C GLU A 113 1.41 -0.53 -18.67
N ALA A 114 0.98 -1.68 -18.14
CA ALA A 114 0.63 -2.85 -18.95
C ALA A 114 -0.54 -2.56 -19.89
N VAL A 115 -1.59 -1.89 -19.41
CA VAL A 115 -2.73 -1.47 -20.25
C VAL A 115 -2.27 -0.53 -21.36
N ALA A 116 -1.41 0.45 -21.06
CA ALA A 116 -0.88 1.39 -22.04
C ALA A 116 -0.10 0.67 -23.15
N ARG A 117 0.74 -0.33 -22.80
CA ARG A 117 1.47 -1.15 -23.79
C ARG A 117 0.52 -1.92 -24.71
N LEU A 118 -0.61 -2.42 -24.19
CA LEU A 118 -1.62 -3.10 -25.01
C LEU A 118 -2.34 -2.12 -25.97
N LEU A 119 -2.52 -0.87 -25.54
CA LEU A 119 -3.17 0.17 -26.34
C LEU A 119 -2.24 0.81 -27.36
N GLU A 120 -0.93 0.75 -27.18
CA GLU A 120 0.10 1.39 -28.01
C GLU A 120 -0.12 1.23 -29.53
N PRO A 121 -0.27 0.02 -30.11
CA PRO A 121 -0.46 -0.11 -31.56
C PRO A 121 -1.76 0.54 -32.07
N TYR A 122 -2.81 0.56 -31.24
CA TYR A 122 -4.10 1.16 -31.58
C TYR A 122 -4.03 2.69 -31.52
N ILE A 123 -3.33 3.22 -30.52
CA ILE A 123 -3.08 4.65 -30.40
C ILE A 123 -2.27 5.14 -31.61
N LEU A 124 -1.18 4.44 -31.97
CA LEU A 124 -0.37 4.80 -33.13
C LEU A 124 -1.19 4.79 -34.43
N LYS A 125 -2.03 3.76 -34.64
CA LYS A 125 -2.94 3.70 -35.79
C LYS A 125 -3.92 4.87 -35.83
N ALA A 126 -4.49 5.25 -34.67
CA ALA A 126 -5.42 6.36 -34.58
C ALA A 126 -4.74 7.71 -34.89
N VAL A 127 -3.52 7.92 -34.38
CA VAL A 127 -2.71 9.13 -34.66
C VAL A 127 -2.38 9.24 -36.15
N SER A 128 -1.95 8.15 -36.80
CA SER A 128 -1.67 8.16 -38.25
C SER A 128 -2.92 8.43 -39.09
N ALA A 129 -4.08 7.89 -38.69
CA ALA A 129 -5.34 8.12 -39.38
C ALA A 129 -5.83 9.57 -39.26
N ASP A 130 -5.51 10.25 -38.15
CA ASP A 130 -5.88 11.65 -37.92
C ASP A 130 -4.96 12.62 -38.69
N ALA A 131 -3.66 12.34 -38.73
CA ALA A 131 -2.69 13.10 -39.52
C ALA A 131 -3.01 13.09 -41.03
N GLY A 132 -3.60 12.00 -41.53
CA GLY A 132 -4.09 11.91 -42.91
C GLY A 132 -5.33 12.77 -43.21
N LYS A 133 -6.08 13.20 -42.18
CA LYS A 133 -7.30 14.04 -42.34
C LYS A 133 -6.99 15.53 -42.32
N THR A 134 -5.94 15.97 -41.64
CA THR A 134 -5.51 17.38 -41.58
C THR A 134 -4.80 17.87 -42.85
N GLY A 135 -4.65 17.01 -43.87
CA GLY A 135 -4.00 17.31 -45.15
C GLY A 135 -4.93 17.45 -46.36
N GLN A 136 -6.25 17.47 -46.18
CA GLN A 136 -7.20 17.78 -47.26
C GLN A 136 -7.70 19.23 -47.12
N PRO A 137 -7.54 20.08 -48.16
CA PRO A 137 -8.03 21.46 -48.17
C PRO A 137 -9.57 21.54 -48.15
#